data_AF-A0A7S3RNY8-F1
#
_entry.id   AF-A0A7S3RNY8-F1
#
_cell.length_a   1.000
_cell.length_b   1.000
_cell.length_c   1.000
_cell.angle_alpha   90.00
_cell.angle_beta   90.00
_cell.angle_gamma   90.00
#
_symmetry.space_group_name_H-M   'P 1'
#
loop_
_entity.id
_entity.type
_entity.pdbx_description
1 polymer ?
#
loop_
_entity_poly.entity_id
_entity_poly.type
_entity_poly.pdbx_seq_one_letter_code
_entity_poly.pdbx_strand_id
1 'polypeptide(L)'
;VAALPGKRMTASNGKWQSTLRSGLARWCTTVGSCSVHGVHVERLRPSCPLLLLSGATPGPFYHSHPHDPSQFDHLHFDMASQVRANLKTVRDILDALGENELPFHLDGG
;
A
#
# COMPACT_ATOMS: atom_id res chain seq x y z
N VAL A 1 35.12 -14.84 3.07
CA VAL A 1 33.82 -15.05 2.40
C VAL A 1 33.58 -13.86 1.50
N ALA A 2 33.73 -14.03 0.18
CA ALA A 2 33.63 -12.94 -0.78
C ALA A 2 32.17 -12.45 -0.89
N ALA A 3 31.97 -11.14 -0.82
CA ALA A 3 30.67 -10.51 -1.04
C ALA A 3 30.29 -10.64 -2.52
N LEU A 4 29.16 -11.30 -2.79
CA LEU A 4 28.56 -11.30 -4.12
C LEU A 4 28.12 -9.87 -4.47
N PRO A 5 28.42 -9.35 -5.68
CA PRO A 5 27.97 -8.02 -6.08
C PRO A 5 26.44 -8.03 -6.20
N GLY A 6 25.79 -7.34 -5.27
CA GLY A 6 24.36 -7.09 -5.32
C GLY A 6 24.01 -6.40 -6.63
N LYS A 7 23.33 -7.14 -7.52
CA LYS A 7 22.78 -6.62 -8.77
C LYS A 7 21.75 -5.55 -8.37
N ARG A 8 22.16 -4.29 -8.38
CA ARG A 8 21.26 -3.15 -8.13
C ARG A 8 20.21 -3.19 -9.23
N MET A 9 19.00 -3.65 -8.92
CA MET A 9 17.86 -3.53 -9.80
C MET A 9 17.57 -2.04 -9.96
N THR A 10 18.11 -1.43 -11.01
CA THR A 10 17.66 -0.14 -11.49
C THR A 10 16.34 -0.39 -12.21
N ALA A 11 15.24 -0.45 -11.44
CA ALA A 11 13.95 -0.17 -12.05
C ALA A 11 14.10 1.17 -12.76
N SER A 12 13.91 1.21 -14.07
CA SER A 12 14.03 2.47 -14.81
C SER A 12 13.02 3.44 -14.20
N ASN A 13 13.52 4.46 -13.50
CA ASN A 13 12.68 5.35 -12.70
C ASN A 13 11.52 5.96 -13.52
N GLY A 14 11.70 6.13 -14.84
CA GLY A 14 10.65 6.63 -15.71
C GLY A 14 9.48 5.66 -15.97
N LYS A 15 9.68 4.34 -15.88
CA LYS A 15 8.63 3.35 -16.22
C LYS A 15 7.58 3.25 -15.11
N TRP A 16 7.99 3.27 -13.84
CA TRP A 16 7.04 3.21 -12.74
C TRP A 16 6.25 4.51 -12.61
N GLN A 17 6.91 5.66 -12.81
CA GLN A 17 6.28 6.98 -12.74
C GLN A 17 5.18 7.11 -13.80
N SER A 18 5.49 6.75 -15.04
CA SER A 18 4.52 6.77 -16.13
C SER A 18 3.39 5.77 -15.89
N THR A 19 3.69 4.57 -15.39
CA THR A 19 2.68 3.55 -15.07
C THR A 19 1.74 4.03 -13.97
N LEU A 20 2.27 4.57 -12.88
CA LEU A 20 1.49 5.10 -11.76
C LEU A 20 0.62 6.27 -12.22
N ARG A 21 1.20 7.23 -12.95
CA ARG A 21 0.47 8.39 -13.46
C ARG A 21 -0.64 7.98 -14.41
N SER A 22 -0.37 7.10 -15.37
CA SER A 22 -1.40 6.59 -16.29
C SER A 22 -2.49 5.80 -15.55
N GLY A 23 -2.12 5.04 -14.52
CA GLY A 23 -3.07 4.33 -13.66
C GLY A 23 -3.99 5.27 -12.90
N LEU A 24 -3.44 6.33 -12.29
CA LEU A 24 -4.20 7.34 -11.56
C LEU A 24 -5.08 8.19 -12.48
N ALA A 25 -4.60 8.55 -13.67
CA ALA A 25 -5.34 9.35 -14.65
C ALA A 25 -6.64 8.68 -15.14
N ARG A 26 -6.79 7.37 -14.98
CA ARG A 26 -8.04 6.65 -15.26
C ARG A 26 -9.16 6.95 -14.26
N TRP A 27 -8.81 7.33 -13.03
CA TRP A 27 -9.75 7.49 -11.91
C TRP A 27 -9.69 8.88 -11.29
N CYS A 28 -8.82 9.74 -11.81
CA CYS A 28 -8.59 11.07 -11.27
C CYS A 28 -8.45 12.09 -12.40
N THR A 29 -8.90 13.31 -12.14
CA THR A 29 -8.64 14.47 -12.98
C THR A 29 -7.54 15.33 -12.36
N THR A 30 -6.57 15.77 -13.15
CA THR A 30 -5.56 16.74 -12.68
C THR A 30 -6.21 18.09 -12.47
N VAL A 31 -6.13 18.62 -11.24
CA VAL A 31 -6.68 19.93 -10.88
C VAL A 31 -5.60 21.01 -10.81
N GLY A 32 -4.33 20.63 -10.90
CA GLY A 32 -3.21 21.55 -11.04
C GLY A 32 -1.88 20.87 -10.74
N SER A 33 -0.78 21.55 -11.06
CA SER A 33 0.57 21.12 -10.72
C SER A 33 1.39 22.29 -10.20
N CYS A 34 2.39 21.99 -9.38
CA CYS A 34 3.38 22.95 -8.92
C CYS A 34 4.72 22.26 -8.67
N SER A 35 5.78 23.06 -8.50
CA SER A 35 7.08 22.57 -8.07
C SER A 35 7.39 23.14 -6.69
N VAL A 36 7.67 22.27 -5.72
CA VAL A 36 8.00 22.64 -4.34
C VAL A 36 9.39 22.09 -4.03
N HIS A 37 10.37 22.98 -3.81
CA HIS A 37 11.77 22.60 -3.55
C HIS A 37 12.36 21.61 -4.58
N GLY A 38 12.02 21.78 -5.87
CA GLY A 38 12.48 20.89 -6.94
C GLY A 38 11.69 19.57 -7.08
N VAL A 39 10.69 19.34 -6.22
CA VAL A 39 9.76 18.21 -6.34
C VAL A 39 8.53 18.65 -7.14
N HIS A 40 8.25 17.97 -8.26
CA HIS A 40 7.02 18.18 -9.02
C HIS A 40 5.85 17.51 -8.32
N VAL A 41 4.82 18.29 -8.01
CA VAL A 41 3.61 17.86 -7.31
C VAL A 41 2.41 18.05 -8.24
N GLU A 42 1.70 16.97 -8.53
CA GLU A 42 0.41 16.99 -9.23
C GLU A 42 -0.71 16.83 -8.20
N ARG A 43 -1.70 17.73 -8.24
CA ARG A 43 -2.93 17.61 -7.45
C ARG A 43 -3.98 16.91 -8.31
N LEU A 44 -4.53 15.84 -7.77
CA LEU A 44 -5.50 14.98 -8.42
C LEU A 44 -6.83 15.04 -7.66
N ARG A 45 -7.95 15.06 -8.40
CA ARG A 45 -9.30 14.91 -7.86
C ARG A 45 -9.86 13.56 -8.30
N PRO A 46 -10.18 12.64 -7.38
CA PRO A 46 -10.86 11.39 -7.72
C PRO A 46 -12.20 11.65 -8.42
N SER A 47 -12.48 10.89 -9.47
CA SER A 47 -13.77 10.88 -10.16
C SER A 47 -14.74 9.84 -9.60
N CYS A 48 -14.28 9.01 -8.66
CA CYS A 48 -15.06 8.01 -7.95
C CYS A 48 -14.90 8.18 -6.43
N PRO A 49 -15.80 7.60 -5.62
CA PRO A 49 -15.57 7.47 -4.18
C PRO A 49 -14.24 6.76 -3.87
N LEU A 50 -13.64 7.11 -2.74
CA LEU A 50 -12.32 6.64 -2.36
C LEU A 50 -12.35 6.00 -0.98
N LEU A 51 -11.75 4.81 -0.87
CA LEU A 51 -11.40 4.21 0.41
C LEU A 51 -9.91 4.45 0.67
N LEU A 52 -9.60 5.07 1.81
CA LEU A 52 -8.22 5.30 2.26
C LEU A 52 -7.90 4.34 3.40
N LEU A 53 -7.02 3.37 3.12
CA LEU A 53 -6.55 2.43 4.12
C LEU A 53 -5.31 2.98 4.82
N SER A 54 -5.29 2.92 6.15
CA SER A 54 -4.08 3.16 6.92
C SER A 54 -3.00 2.13 6.58
N GLY A 55 -1.74 2.45 6.90
CA GLY A 55 -0.64 1.51 6.72
C GLY A 55 -0.91 0.21 7.47
N ALA A 56 -0.95 -0.91 6.73
CA ALA A 56 -1.11 -2.24 7.28
C ALA A 56 0.26 -2.82 7.66
N THR A 57 0.35 -3.41 8.86
CA THR A 57 1.55 -4.09 9.33
C THR A 57 1.25 -5.58 9.58
N PRO A 58 2.28 -6.42 9.72
CA PRO A 58 2.10 -7.86 9.99
C PRO A 58 1.64 -8.13 11.42
N GLY A 59 1.78 -7.15 12.32
CA GLY A 59 1.43 -7.30 13.71
C GLY A 59 -0.08 -7.41 13.91
N PRO A 60 -0.54 -8.11 14.96
CA PRO A 60 -1.94 -8.13 15.33
C PRO A 60 -2.47 -6.72 15.60
N PHE A 61 -3.66 -6.41 15.06
CA PHE A 61 -4.33 -5.12 15.30
C PHE A 61 -4.59 -4.86 16.78
N TYR A 62 -5.08 -5.89 17.49
CA TYR A 62 -5.32 -5.83 18.92
C TYR A 62 -4.24 -6.63 19.63
N HIS A 63 -3.45 -5.93 20.44
CA HIS A 63 -2.40 -6.52 21.24
C HIS A 63 -2.27 -5.78 22.58
N SER A 64 -1.58 -6.41 23.52
CA SER A 64 -1.43 -5.86 24.86
C SER A 64 -0.46 -4.67 24.88
N HIS A 65 -0.75 -3.68 25.75
CA HIS A 65 0.21 -2.67 26.17
C HIS A 65 0.39 -2.73 27.70
N PRO A 66 1.64 -2.84 28.21
CA PRO A 66 2.90 -2.96 27.47
C PRO A 66 2.94 -4.21 26.58
N HIS A 67 3.72 -4.13 25.48
CA HIS A 67 3.77 -5.20 24.48
C HIS A 67 4.16 -6.52 25.13
N ASP A 68 3.36 -7.56 24.87
CA ASP A 68 3.70 -8.95 25.14
C ASP A 68 4.39 -9.53 23.89
N PRO A 69 5.71 -9.81 23.93
CA PRO A 69 6.44 -10.33 22.76
C PRO A 69 5.86 -11.64 22.22
N SER A 70 5.27 -12.48 23.08
CA SER A 70 4.74 -13.79 22.67
C SER A 70 3.59 -13.67 21.66
N GLN A 71 2.91 -12.52 21.63
CA GLN A 71 1.86 -12.22 20.65
C GLN A 71 2.41 -12.06 19.22
N PHE A 72 3.73 -11.99 19.05
CA PHE A 72 4.41 -11.80 17.76
C PHE A 72 5.24 -13.02 17.35
N ASP A 73 5.33 -14.07 18.17
CA ASP A 73 6.18 -15.26 17.92
C ASP A 73 5.81 -16.01 16.63
N HIS A 74 4.57 -15.86 16.17
CA HIS A 74 4.08 -16.45 14.93
C HIS A 74 4.49 -15.69 13.66
N LEU A 75 5.16 -14.53 13.80
CA LEU A 75 5.59 -13.71 12.67
C LEU A 75 6.93 -14.19 12.11
N HIS A 76 6.96 -14.40 10.80
CA HIS A 76 8.18 -14.64 10.05
C HIS A 76 8.71 -13.33 9.46
N PHE A 77 9.94 -12.94 9.84
CA PHE A 77 10.53 -11.65 9.48
C PHE A 77 11.23 -11.63 8.10
N ASP A 78 11.10 -12.69 7.30
CA ASP A 78 11.52 -12.62 5.90
C ASP A 78 10.57 -11.74 5.07
N MET A 79 11.12 -11.00 4.11
CA MET A 79 10.35 -10.02 3.33
C MET A 79 9.10 -10.60 2.66
N ALA A 80 9.16 -11.83 2.17
CA ALA A 80 8.04 -12.43 1.47
C ALA A 80 6.89 -12.74 2.44
N SER A 81 7.20 -13.26 3.63
CA SER A 81 6.21 -13.50 4.68
C SER A 81 5.62 -12.20 5.22
N GLN A 82 6.44 -11.17 5.42
CA GLN A 82 5.97 -9.85 5.85
C GLN A 82 5.02 -9.23 4.83
N VAL A 83 5.32 -9.33 3.53
CA VAL A 83 4.42 -8.86 2.45
C VAL A 83 3.10 -9.64 2.46
N ARG A 84 3.14 -10.97 2.60
CA ARG A 84 1.92 -11.79 2.67
C ARG A 84 1.06 -11.42 3.88
N ALA A 85 1.68 -11.24 5.04
CA ALA A 85 0.99 -10.83 6.25
C ALA A 85 0.35 -9.44 6.10
N ASN A 86 1.06 -8.46 5.55
CA ASN A 86 0.49 -7.14 5.27
C ASN A 86 -0.71 -7.20 4.32
N LEU A 87 -0.62 -8.00 3.25
CA LEU A 87 -1.74 -8.18 2.33
C LEU A 87 -2.93 -8.88 2.99
N LYS A 88 -2.68 -9.81 3.92
CA LYS A 88 -3.74 -10.40 4.75
C LYS A 88 -4.40 -9.33 5.63
N THR A 89 -3.62 -8.52 6.32
CA THR A 89 -4.12 -7.40 7.15
C THR A 89 -4.99 -6.44 6.32
N VAL A 90 -4.57 -6.08 5.11
CA VAL A 90 -5.37 -5.27 4.17
C VAL A 90 -6.70 -5.95 3.84
N ARG A 91 -6.68 -7.25 3.55
CA ARG A 91 -7.89 -8.02 3.28
C ARG A 91 -8.83 -8.05 4.48
N ASP A 92 -8.30 -8.32 5.67
CA ASP A 92 -9.10 -8.37 6.91
C ASP A 92 -9.77 -7.01 7.18
N ILE A 93 -9.11 -5.88 6.89
CA ILE A 93 -9.73 -4.54 6.98
C ILE A 93 -10.91 -4.42 6.01
N LEU A 94 -10.73 -4.84 4.76
CA LEU A 94 -11.77 -4.77 3.73
C LEU A 94 -12.98 -5.66 4.09
N ASP A 95 -12.70 -6.87 4.59
CA ASP A 95 -13.74 -7.82 5.01
C ASP A 95 -14.54 -7.27 6.22
N ALA A 96 -13.89 -6.52 7.13
CA ALA A 96 -14.54 -5.94 8.30
C ALA A 96 -15.52 -4.78 7.98
N LEU A 97 -15.31 -4.04 6.88
CA LEU A 97 -16.23 -2.97 6.46
C LEU A 97 -17.59 -3.52 6.01
N GLY A 98 -17.64 -4.76 5.52
CA GLY A 98 -18.83 -5.33 4.91
C GLY A 98 -19.26 -4.62 3.62
N GLU A 99 -20.07 -5.28 2.80
CA GLU A 99 -20.45 -4.74 1.47
C GLU A 99 -21.28 -3.45 1.54
N ASN A 100 -21.98 -3.21 2.66
CA ASN A 100 -22.90 -2.09 2.83
C ASN A 100 -22.21 -0.76 3.21
N GLU A 101 -20.95 -0.80 3.66
CA GLU A 101 -20.19 0.42 4.01
C GLU A 101 -19.16 0.79 2.94
N LEU A 102 -18.95 -0.08 1.95
CA LEU A 102 -18.09 0.22 0.81
C LEU A 102 -18.81 1.17 -0.14
N PRO A 103 -18.13 2.23 -0.62
CA PRO A 103 -18.76 3.19 -1.52
C PRO A 103 -18.87 2.65 -2.96
N PHE A 104 -18.63 1.35 -3.16
CA PHE A 104 -18.75 0.60 -4.39
C PHE A 104 -19.07 -0.87 -4.04
N HIS A 105 -19.80 -1.57 -4.91
CA HIS A 105 -20.01 -3.02 -4.76
C HIS A 105 -18.78 -3.79 -5.25
N LEU A 106 -18.34 -4.75 -4.45
CA LEU A 106 -17.34 -5.74 -4.87
C LEU A 106 -18.09 -6.82 -5.64
N ASP A 107 -18.39 -6.57 -6.91
CA ASP A 107 -18.98 -7.63 -7.74
C ASP A 107 -18.01 -8.82 -7.78
N GLY A 108 -18.42 -9.93 -7.19
CA GLY A 108 -17.65 -11.17 -7.12
C GLY A 108 -17.32 -11.70 -8.51
N GLY A 109 -16.02 -11.86 -8.78
CA GLY A 109 -15.49 -12.67 -9.87
C GLY A 109 -15.31 -14.12 -9.44
#